data_AF-A0A181ZBR6-F1
#
_entry.id   AF-A0A181ZBR6-F1
#
_cell.length_a   1.000
_cell.length_b   1.000
_cell.length_c   1.000
_cell.angle_alpha   90.00
_cell.angle_beta   90.00
_cell.angle_gamma   90.00
#
_symmetry.space_group_name_H-M   'P 1'
#
loop_
_entity.id
_entity.type
_entity.pdbx_description
1 polymer ?
#
loop_
_entity_poly.entity_id
_entity_poly.type
_entity_poly.pdbx_seq_one_letter_code
_entity_poly.pdbx_strand_id
1 'polypeptide(L)'
;MNLDVAQSSSSPFVRYPREIAAAVTLPVAAAALVAPGTALLDTAGRSAVATACAALATRMALVRFIGAASGPDLRAVRPFDPFTDPTPSAFHGRGPAPSRDRIRTAGARCTAVWHGWKQQGSPRDERRGVAGAVALGAWCSWAIGALTEAEVRAGYALDVVPDDALALVVHRSARAGARPEWWG
;
A
#
# COMPACT_ATOMS: atom_id res chain seq x y z
N MET A 1 -5.47 13.45 36.74
CA MET A 1 -4.30 14.10 36.12
C MET A 1 -4.39 13.77 34.64
N ASN A 2 -4.97 14.66 33.82
CA ASN A 2 -5.17 14.45 32.38
C ASN A 2 -3.89 14.89 31.66
N LEU A 3 -3.27 13.96 30.92
CA LEU A 3 -2.08 14.20 30.08
C LEU A 3 -2.43 14.48 28.61
N ASP A 4 -3.70 14.74 28.31
CA ASP A 4 -4.11 15.25 27.00
C ASP A 4 -4.11 16.78 27.06
N VAL A 5 -3.02 17.39 26.58
CA VAL A 5 -2.96 18.60 25.74
C VAL A 5 -1.48 19.02 25.69
N ALA A 6 -0.73 18.40 24.78
CA ALA A 6 0.35 19.09 24.09
C ALA A 6 -0.15 19.34 22.65
N GLN A 7 -1.18 20.18 22.53
CA GLN A 7 -1.57 20.74 21.24
C GLN A 7 -0.45 21.69 20.80
N SER A 8 0.46 21.17 19.96
CA SER A 8 1.43 21.99 19.24
C SER A 8 0.67 22.98 18.37
N SER A 9 0.91 24.26 18.62
CA SER A 9 0.32 25.39 17.92
C SER A 9 0.67 25.32 16.43
N SER A 10 -0.32 25.65 15.61
CA SER A 10 -0.33 25.48 14.16
C SER A 10 0.74 26.33 13.46
N SER A 11 1.90 25.74 13.20
CA SER A 11 2.83 26.25 12.20
C SER A 11 2.47 25.64 10.83
N PRO A 12 2.37 26.45 9.75
CA PRO A 12 2.03 25.96 8.40
C PRO A 12 3.07 24.98 7.82
N PHE A 13 4.25 24.89 8.45
CA PHE A 13 5.31 23.93 8.11
C PHE A 13 5.13 22.56 8.76
N VAL A 14 4.15 22.38 9.66
CA VAL A 14 3.82 21.11 10.35
C VAL A 14 2.66 20.39 9.63
N ARG A 15 2.41 20.70 8.36
CA ARG A 15 1.16 20.29 7.66
C ARG A 15 1.09 18.81 7.23
N TYR A 16 2.22 18.10 7.15
CA TYR A 16 2.25 16.76 6.54
C TYR A 16 3.08 15.72 7.32
N PRO A 17 2.89 15.59 8.64
CA PRO A 17 3.70 14.65 9.44
C PRO A 17 3.54 13.20 8.95
N ARG A 18 2.36 12.84 8.43
CA ARG A 18 2.08 11.48 7.94
C ARG A 18 2.74 11.21 6.60
N GLU A 19 2.75 12.17 5.68
CA GLU A 19 3.37 12.04 4.38
C GLU A 19 4.90 12.00 4.49
N ILE A 20 5.47 12.80 5.41
CA ILE A 20 6.91 12.73 5.73
C ILE A 20 7.25 11.37 6.33
N ALA A 21 6.50 10.93 7.35
CA ALA A 21 6.71 9.61 7.95
C ALA A 21 6.60 8.49 6.90
N ALA A 22 5.56 8.53 6.07
CA ALA A 22 5.36 7.57 4.99
C ALA A 22 6.55 7.56 4.01
N ALA A 23 7.04 8.74 3.60
CA ALA A 23 8.17 8.87 2.69
C ALA A 23 9.47 8.34 3.28
N VAL A 24 9.77 8.65 4.53
CA VAL A 24 10.97 8.17 5.24
C VAL A 24 10.92 6.65 5.44
N THR A 25 9.75 6.11 5.74
CA THR A 25 9.56 4.67 5.98
C THR A 25 9.45 3.84 4.69
N LEU A 26 9.22 4.48 3.54
CA LEU A 26 8.97 3.80 2.27
C LEU A 26 10.03 2.74 1.89
N PRO A 27 11.35 2.98 2.00
CA PRO A 27 12.34 1.96 1.65
C PRO A 27 12.25 0.71 2.54
N VAL A 28 11.96 0.90 3.83
CA VAL A 28 11.79 -0.21 4.79
C VAL A 28 10.53 -1.01 4.47
N ALA A 29 9.43 -0.33 4.16
CA ALA A 29 8.18 -0.98 3.73
C ALA A 29 8.37 -1.76 2.43
N ALA A 30 9.06 -1.16 1.44
CA ALA A 30 9.37 -1.81 0.17
C ALA A 30 10.19 -3.09 0.39
N ALA A 31 11.26 -3.01 1.18
CA ALA A 31 12.08 -4.17 1.54
C ALA A 31 11.25 -5.27 2.24
N ALA A 32 10.44 -4.89 3.22
CA ALA A 32 9.58 -5.82 3.95
C ALA A 32 8.58 -6.54 3.04
N LEU A 33 8.01 -5.85 2.05
CA LEU A 33 7.02 -6.42 1.12
C LEU A 33 7.63 -7.46 0.17
N VAL A 34 8.90 -7.33 -0.21
CA VAL A 34 9.55 -8.21 -1.20
C VAL A 34 10.67 -9.08 -0.64
N ALA A 35 10.94 -9.00 0.67
CA ALA A 35 11.93 -9.84 1.35
C ALA A 35 11.72 -11.33 0.99
N PRO A 36 12.79 -12.11 0.78
CA PRO A 36 12.69 -13.51 0.36
C PRO A 36 11.94 -14.36 1.40
N GLY A 37 11.33 -15.44 0.93
CA GLY A 37 10.57 -16.39 1.76
C GLY A 37 9.11 -16.01 1.98
N THR A 38 8.42 -16.88 2.72
CA THR A 38 6.96 -16.81 2.96
C THR A 38 6.61 -16.31 4.37
N ALA A 39 7.61 -15.97 5.18
CA ALA A 39 7.40 -15.44 6.52
C ALA A 39 6.53 -14.18 6.46
N LEU A 40 5.50 -14.17 7.31
CA LEU A 40 4.67 -12.99 7.54
C LEU A 40 5.49 -11.89 8.22
N LEU A 41 5.01 -10.65 8.10
CA LEU A 41 5.64 -9.50 8.71
C LEU A 41 5.63 -9.62 10.24
N ASP A 42 6.77 -9.32 10.85
CA ASP A 42 6.87 -9.02 12.28
C ASP A 42 6.20 -7.67 12.60
N THR A 43 6.21 -7.27 13.88
CA THR A 43 5.57 -6.02 14.31
C THR A 43 6.20 -4.78 13.65
N ALA A 44 7.52 -4.76 13.50
CA ALA A 44 8.23 -3.66 12.87
C ALA A 44 7.89 -3.54 11.37
N GLY A 45 7.90 -4.66 10.64
CA GLY A 45 7.52 -4.72 9.23
C GLY A 45 6.06 -4.32 9.01
N ARG A 46 5.14 -4.77 9.86
CA ARG A 46 3.72 -4.35 9.79
C ARG A 46 3.58 -2.84 9.97
N SER A 47 4.25 -2.28 10.99
CA SER A 47 4.22 -0.85 11.28
C SER A 47 4.82 -0.03 10.13
N ALA A 48 5.91 -0.51 9.54
CA ALA A 48 6.54 0.15 8.40
C ALA A 48 5.62 0.19 7.18
N VAL A 49 4.98 -0.94 6.84
CA VAL A 49 4.04 -1.01 5.71
C VAL A 49 2.81 -0.14 5.96
N ALA A 50 2.21 -0.18 7.16
CA ALA A 50 1.08 0.67 7.50
C ALA A 50 1.44 2.17 7.40
N THR A 51 2.60 2.56 7.96
CA THR A 51 3.09 3.95 7.91
C THR A 51 3.30 4.41 6.47
N ALA A 52 4.04 3.63 5.67
CA ALA A 52 4.25 3.93 4.27
C ALA A 52 2.94 4.01 3.49
N CYS A 53 1.95 3.16 3.79
CA CYS A 53 0.68 3.16 3.07
C CYS A 53 -0.28 4.31 3.46
N ALA A 54 0.04 5.10 4.48
CA ALA A 54 -0.81 6.21 4.92
C ALA A 54 -0.91 7.35 3.89
N ALA A 55 0.09 7.49 3.01
CA ALA A 55 0.09 8.45 1.91
C ALA A 55 -0.18 7.77 0.56
N LEU A 56 -0.82 8.47 -0.38
CA LEU A 56 -1.08 7.93 -1.73
C LEU A 56 0.21 7.88 -2.57
N ALA A 57 1.05 8.92 -2.49
CA ALA A 57 2.30 9.01 -3.24
C ALA A 57 3.24 7.80 -3.01
N THR A 58 3.35 7.35 -1.76
CA THR A 58 4.14 6.17 -1.39
C THR A 58 3.50 4.88 -1.84
N ARG A 59 2.16 4.77 -1.84
CA ARG A 59 1.45 3.62 -2.44
C ARG A 59 1.69 3.50 -3.93
N MET A 60 1.66 4.61 -4.67
CA MET A 60 1.99 4.64 -6.10
C MET A 60 3.45 4.19 -6.33
N ALA A 61 4.38 4.60 -5.46
CA ALA A 61 5.76 4.13 -5.49
C ALA A 61 5.87 2.61 -5.22
N LEU A 62 5.10 2.09 -4.26
CA LEU A 62 5.06 0.65 -3.97
C LEU A 62 4.45 -0.15 -5.13
N VAL A 63 3.39 0.34 -5.78
CA VAL A 63 2.82 -0.26 -7.00
C VAL A 63 3.87 -0.33 -8.11
N ARG A 64 4.59 0.77 -8.36
CA ARG A 64 5.71 0.82 -9.32
C ARG A 64 6.79 -0.20 -8.97
N PHE A 65 7.18 -0.27 -7.70
CA PHE A 65 8.26 -1.14 -7.22
C PHE A 65 7.90 -2.63 -7.27
N ILE A 66 6.73 -3.00 -6.77
CA ILE A 66 6.26 -4.40 -6.75
C ILE A 66 6.01 -4.90 -8.17
N GLY A 67 5.42 -4.05 -9.02
CA GLY A 67 5.08 -4.35 -10.42
C GLY A 67 6.27 -4.29 -11.39
N ALA A 68 7.48 -3.97 -10.94
CA ALA A 68 8.65 -3.93 -11.82
C ALA A 68 9.08 -5.35 -12.24
N ALA A 69 9.19 -5.60 -13.56
CA ALA A 69 9.61 -6.90 -14.07
C ALA A 69 11.07 -7.23 -13.75
N SER A 70 11.97 -6.24 -13.81
CA SER A 70 13.43 -6.38 -13.68
C SER A 70 13.96 -6.70 -12.28
N GLY A 71 13.11 -7.16 -11.36
CA GLY A 71 13.50 -7.34 -9.96
C GLY A 71 13.36 -6.05 -9.14
N PRO A 72 13.26 -6.15 -7.80
CA PRO A 72 13.20 -4.99 -6.93
C PRO A 72 14.58 -4.31 -6.79
N ASP A 73 14.71 -3.06 -7.23
CA ASP A 73 15.84 -2.20 -6.85
C ASP A 73 15.42 -1.27 -5.70
N LEU A 74 15.82 -1.62 -4.48
CA LEU A 74 15.50 -0.84 -3.27
C LEU A 74 16.11 0.56 -3.29
N ARG A 75 17.22 0.78 -4.01
CA ARG A 75 17.89 2.09 -4.07
C ARG A 75 17.10 3.08 -4.93
N ALA A 76 16.30 2.58 -5.86
CA ALA A 76 15.46 3.39 -6.74
C ALA A 76 14.10 3.76 -6.13
N VAL A 77 13.77 3.25 -4.93
CA VAL A 77 12.47 3.49 -4.29
C VAL A 77 12.43 4.92 -3.74
N ARG A 78 11.62 5.76 -4.39
CA ARG A 78 11.29 7.11 -3.95
C ARG A 78 9.78 7.34 -4.00
N PRO A 79 9.22 8.22 -3.15
CA PRO A 79 7.82 8.62 -3.25
C PRO A 79 7.46 9.10 -4.66
N PHE A 80 6.23 8.82 -5.09
CA PHE A 80 5.71 9.33 -6.35
C PHE A 80 5.49 10.84 -6.27
N ASP A 81 6.01 11.59 -7.24
CA ASP A 81 5.74 13.01 -7.39
C ASP A 81 4.63 13.23 -8.43
N PRO A 82 3.42 13.66 -8.04
CA PRO A 82 2.30 13.83 -8.97
C PRO A 82 2.51 14.93 -10.01
N PHE A 83 3.50 15.82 -9.82
CA PHE A 83 3.78 16.90 -10.76
C PHE A 83 4.80 16.51 -11.84
N THR A 84 5.65 15.51 -11.55
CA THR A 84 6.80 15.19 -12.41
C THR A 84 6.89 13.72 -12.79
N ASP A 85 6.44 12.79 -11.95
CA ASP A 85 6.46 11.37 -12.26
C ASP A 85 5.22 10.99 -13.12
N PRO A 86 5.39 10.24 -14.22
CA PRO A 86 4.25 9.67 -14.94
C PRO A 86 3.58 8.60 -14.08
N THR A 87 2.25 8.48 -14.18
CA THR A 87 1.51 7.41 -13.49
C THR A 87 2.13 6.04 -13.83
N PRO A 88 2.48 5.20 -12.83
CA PRO A 88 3.10 3.91 -13.08
C PRO A 88 2.26 3.03 -14.01
N SER A 89 2.84 2.47 -15.06
CA SER A 89 2.11 1.56 -15.97
C SER A 89 1.50 0.37 -15.22
N ALA A 90 2.18 -0.09 -14.17
CA ALA A 90 1.73 -1.16 -13.29
C ALA A 90 0.41 -0.82 -12.55
N PHE A 91 0.13 0.46 -12.33
CA PHE A 91 -1.16 0.91 -11.79
C PHE A 91 -2.31 0.59 -12.75
N HIS A 92 -2.06 0.66 -14.05
CA HIS A 92 -3.01 0.33 -15.11
C HIS A 92 -2.95 -1.13 -15.56
N GLY A 93 -2.11 -1.96 -14.94
CA GLY A 93 -2.02 -3.36 -15.31
C GLY A 93 -1.32 -3.57 -16.64
N ARG A 94 -0.50 -2.62 -17.08
CA ARG A 94 0.18 -2.64 -18.39
C ARG A 94 1.68 -2.65 -18.22
N GLY A 95 2.37 -3.32 -19.13
CA GLY A 95 3.81 -3.44 -19.12
C GLY A 95 4.30 -4.88 -19.18
N PRO A 96 5.62 -5.08 -19.10
CA PRO A 96 6.21 -6.40 -18.96
C PRO A 96 5.68 -7.13 -17.72
N ALA A 97 5.51 -8.44 -17.83
CA ALA A 97 4.91 -9.26 -16.78
C ALA A 97 5.72 -9.20 -15.48
N PRO A 98 5.12 -8.75 -14.36
CA PRO A 98 5.77 -8.80 -13.07
C PRO A 98 5.87 -10.23 -12.53
N SER A 99 6.80 -10.43 -11.58
CA SER A 99 6.88 -11.71 -10.84
C SER A 99 5.60 -11.96 -10.05
N ARG A 100 4.84 -12.99 -10.44
CA ARG A 100 3.59 -13.38 -9.76
C ARG A 100 3.81 -13.72 -8.29
N ASP A 101 4.91 -14.39 -7.96
CA ASP A 101 5.22 -14.77 -6.58
C ASP A 101 5.55 -13.55 -5.72
N ARG A 102 6.25 -12.56 -6.26
CA ARG A 102 6.48 -11.29 -5.57
C ARG A 102 5.17 -10.58 -5.25
N ILE A 103 4.25 -10.52 -6.21
CA ILE A 103 2.95 -9.89 -6.00
C ILE A 103 2.13 -10.65 -4.95
N ARG A 104 2.12 -12.00 -5.01
CA ARG A 104 1.45 -12.84 -4.00
C ARG A 104 2.00 -12.59 -2.61
N THR A 105 3.33 -12.61 -2.46
CA THR A 105 4.00 -12.36 -1.17
C THR A 105 3.68 -10.96 -0.64
N ALA A 106 3.74 -9.93 -1.49
CA ALA A 106 3.38 -8.57 -1.11
C ALA A 106 1.92 -8.48 -0.65
N GLY A 107 0.99 -9.10 -1.37
CA GLY A 107 -0.43 -9.15 -1.01
C GLY A 107 -0.70 -9.87 0.32
N ALA A 108 -0.06 -11.01 0.56
CA ALA A 108 -0.15 -11.74 1.83
C ALA A 108 0.39 -10.90 3.00
N ARG A 109 1.50 -10.19 2.80
CA ARG A 109 2.08 -9.30 3.81
C ARG A 109 1.21 -8.07 4.09
N CYS A 110 0.58 -7.49 3.07
CA CYS A 110 -0.43 -6.45 3.24
C CYS A 110 -1.62 -6.95 4.08
N THR A 111 -2.04 -8.20 3.88
CA THR A 111 -3.11 -8.83 4.67
C THR A 111 -2.68 -9.04 6.13
N ALA A 112 -1.41 -9.36 6.38
CA ALA A 112 -0.88 -9.47 7.74
C ALA A 112 -0.92 -8.15 8.53
N VAL A 113 -0.80 -6.99 7.85
CA VAL A 113 -0.99 -5.67 8.47
C VAL A 113 -2.39 -5.52 9.03
N TRP A 114 -3.41 -5.89 8.25
CA TRP A 114 -4.81 -5.86 8.69
C TRP A 114 -5.07 -6.76 9.89
N HIS A 115 -4.59 -8.01 9.85
CA HIS A 115 -4.77 -8.93 10.97
C HIS A 115 -4.09 -8.42 12.25
N GLY A 116 -2.89 -7.87 12.14
CA GLY A 116 -2.20 -7.25 13.27
C GLY A 116 -2.99 -6.09 13.87
N TRP A 117 -3.51 -5.19 13.02
CA TRP A 117 -4.33 -4.06 13.46
C TRP A 117 -5.64 -4.50 14.15
N LYS A 118 -6.30 -5.55 13.61
CA LYS A 118 -7.50 -6.13 14.24
C LYS A 118 -7.21 -6.74 15.60
N GLN A 119 -6.11 -7.47 15.73
CA GLN A 119 -5.68 -8.08 17.01
C GLN A 119 -5.40 -7.04 18.10
N GLN A 120 -4.97 -5.84 17.72
CA GLN A 120 -4.74 -4.72 18.63
C GLN A 120 -6.01 -3.93 19.00
N GLY A 121 -7.20 -4.38 18.56
CA GLY A 121 -8.46 -3.68 18.85
C GLY A 121 -8.78 -2.54 17.87
N SER A 122 -8.14 -2.51 16.70
CA SER A 122 -8.44 -1.54 15.62
C SER A 122 -8.23 -0.06 16.01
N PRO A 123 -7.04 0.35 16.51
CA PRO A 123 -6.76 1.72 16.90
C PRO A 123 -7.04 2.73 15.77
N ARG A 124 -7.59 3.90 16.13
CA ARG A 124 -8.11 4.87 15.16
C ARG A 124 -7.02 5.57 14.35
N ASP A 125 -5.87 5.85 14.96
CA ASP A 125 -4.80 6.65 14.34
C ASP A 125 -4.11 5.94 13.17
N GLU A 126 -4.17 4.61 13.14
CA GLU A 126 -3.55 3.78 12.11
C GLU A 126 -4.47 3.48 10.92
N ARG A 127 -5.76 3.83 11.01
CA ARG A 127 -6.80 3.44 10.03
C ARG A 127 -6.43 3.75 8.59
N ARG A 128 -5.89 4.94 8.31
CA ARG A 128 -5.48 5.32 6.94
C ARG A 128 -4.33 4.47 6.41
N GLY A 129 -3.33 4.21 7.25
CA GLY A 129 -2.20 3.36 6.87
C GLY A 129 -2.61 1.92 6.62
N VAL A 130 -3.45 1.38 7.50
CA VAL A 130 -3.96 0.01 7.40
C VAL A 130 -4.90 -0.14 6.20
N ALA A 131 -5.84 0.77 5.99
CA ALA A 131 -6.70 0.78 4.79
C ALA A 131 -5.86 0.89 3.51
N GLY A 132 -4.84 1.74 3.50
CA GLY A 132 -3.91 1.86 2.38
C GLY A 132 -3.13 0.56 2.11
N ALA A 133 -2.72 -0.16 3.16
CA ALA A 133 -2.05 -1.46 3.02
C ALA A 133 -3.02 -2.52 2.47
N VAL A 134 -4.26 -2.56 2.95
CA VAL A 134 -5.29 -3.45 2.39
C VAL A 134 -5.60 -3.11 0.93
N ALA A 135 -5.69 -1.83 0.58
CA ALA A 135 -5.87 -1.37 -0.80
C ALA A 135 -4.70 -1.80 -1.70
N LEU A 136 -3.46 -1.75 -1.20
CA LEU A 136 -2.29 -2.28 -1.91
C LEU A 136 -2.37 -3.81 -2.07
N GLY A 137 -2.84 -4.53 -1.04
CA GLY A 137 -3.11 -5.97 -1.11
C GLY A 137 -4.23 -6.33 -2.10
N ALA A 138 -5.25 -5.47 -2.23
CA ALA A 138 -6.30 -5.59 -3.23
C ALA A 138 -5.72 -5.40 -4.64
N TRP A 139 -4.89 -4.38 -4.84
CA TRP A 139 -4.16 -4.19 -6.11
C TRP A 139 -3.29 -5.42 -6.44
N CYS A 140 -2.62 -6.02 -5.45
CA CYS A 140 -1.83 -7.24 -5.66
C CYS A 140 -2.71 -8.39 -6.18
N SER A 141 -3.88 -8.62 -5.58
CA SER A 141 -4.84 -9.64 -6.06
C SER A 141 -5.31 -9.34 -7.49
N TRP A 142 -5.65 -8.08 -7.77
CA TRP A 142 -6.07 -7.66 -9.10
C TRP A 142 -4.96 -7.87 -10.14
N ALA A 143 -3.72 -7.49 -9.81
CA ALA A 143 -2.56 -7.60 -10.68
C ALA A 143 -2.23 -9.05 -11.08
N ILE A 144 -2.61 -10.06 -10.28
CA ILE A 144 -2.46 -11.49 -10.64
C ILE A 144 -3.72 -12.10 -11.25
N GLY A 145 -4.79 -11.31 -11.44
CA GLY A 145 -6.07 -11.73 -12.04
C GLY A 145 -7.09 -12.30 -11.05
N ALA A 146 -6.85 -12.22 -9.74
CA ALA A 146 -7.77 -12.70 -8.70
C ALA A 146 -8.84 -11.62 -8.39
N LEU A 147 -9.76 -11.41 -9.34
CA LEU A 147 -10.71 -10.27 -9.31
C LEU A 147 -11.64 -10.28 -8.09
N THR A 148 -12.23 -11.42 -7.74
CA THR A 148 -13.11 -11.53 -6.56
C THR A 148 -12.36 -11.21 -5.27
N GLU A 149 -11.13 -11.71 -5.12
CA GLU A 149 -10.30 -11.41 -3.94
C GLU A 149 -9.90 -9.93 -3.89
N ALA A 150 -9.61 -9.34 -5.06
CA ALA A 150 -9.33 -7.91 -5.17
C ALA A 150 -10.53 -7.05 -4.77
N GLU A 151 -11.74 -7.39 -5.24
CA GLU A 151 -12.98 -6.70 -4.89
C GLU A 151 -13.23 -6.76 -3.38
N VAL A 152 -13.17 -7.96 -2.78
CA VAL A 152 -13.39 -8.16 -1.34
C VAL A 152 -12.39 -7.36 -0.51
N ARG A 153 -11.09 -7.43 -0.85
CA ARG A 153 -10.07 -6.67 -0.13
C ARG A 153 -10.26 -5.16 -0.28
N ALA A 154 -10.58 -4.69 -1.48
CA ALA A 154 -10.85 -3.28 -1.69
C ALA A 154 -12.09 -2.82 -0.88
N GLY A 155 -13.13 -3.66 -0.79
CA GLY A 155 -14.29 -3.44 0.09
C GLY A 155 -13.88 -3.24 1.55
N TYR A 156 -13.02 -4.13 2.10
CA TYR A 156 -12.52 -3.97 3.47
C TYR A 156 -11.73 -2.68 3.70
N ALA A 157 -10.96 -2.22 2.71
CA ALA A 157 -10.27 -0.94 2.81
C ALA A 157 -11.27 0.23 2.85
N LEU A 158 -12.32 0.17 2.02
CA LEU A 158 -13.38 1.19 1.95
C LEU A 158 -14.26 1.22 3.20
N ASP A 159 -14.50 0.07 3.83
CA ASP A 159 -15.22 0.01 5.11
C ASP A 159 -14.47 0.75 6.25
N VAL A 160 -13.13 0.85 6.14
CA VAL A 160 -12.31 1.58 7.12
C VAL A 160 -12.09 3.03 6.73
N VAL A 161 -11.85 3.30 5.44
CA VAL A 161 -11.64 4.64 4.88
C VAL A 161 -12.44 4.73 3.57
N PRO A 162 -13.68 5.26 3.59
CA PRO A 162 -14.59 5.23 2.44
C PRO A 162 -14.10 6.00 1.21
N ASP A 163 -13.18 6.95 1.40
CA ASP A 163 -12.59 7.78 0.35
C ASP A 163 -11.19 7.33 -0.08
N ASP A 164 -10.76 6.10 0.26
CA ASP A 164 -9.45 5.62 -0.14
C ASP A 164 -9.34 5.46 -1.68
N ALA A 165 -8.52 6.33 -2.30
CA ALA A 165 -8.41 6.44 -3.74
C ALA A 165 -7.95 5.14 -4.43
N LEU A 166 -6.97 4.43 -3.85
CA LEU A 166 -6.47 3.19 -4.44
C LEU A 166 -7.54 2.09 -4.33
N ALA A 167 -8.18 1.97 -3.18
CA ALA A 167 -9.25 1.00 -2.97
C ALA A 167 -10.42 1.24 -3.94
N LEU A 168 -10.85 2.50 -4.12
CA LEU A 168 -11.91 2.85 -5.07
C LEU A 168 -11.57 2.42 -6.50
N VAL A 169 -10.35 2.68 -6.96
CA VAL A 169 -9.90 2.30 -8.32
C VAL A 169 -9.87 0.79 -8.49
N VAL A 170 -9.29 0.06 -7.53
CA VAL A 170 -9.21 -1.42 -7.60
C VAL A 170 -10.60 -2.03 -7.54
N HIS A 171 -11.46 -1.56 -6.64
CA HIS A 171 -12.83 -2.05 -6.49
C HIS A 171 -13.63 -1.87 -7.78
N ARG A 172 -13.58 -0.68 -8.40
CA ARG A 172 -14.25 -0.42 -9.68
C ARG A 172 -13.70 -1.30 -10.81
N SER A 173 -12.38 -1.47 -10.86
CA SER A 173 -11.72 -2.29 -11.89
C SER A 173 -12.12 -3.76 -11.77
N ALA A 174 -12.10 -4.31 -10.56
CA ALA A 174 -12.50 -5.69 -10.30
C ALA A 174 -13.98 -5.94 -10.64
N ARG A 175 -14.88 -5.04 -10.22
CA ARG A 175 -16.32 -5.11 -10.53
C ARG A 175 -16.64 -5.00 -12.02
N ALA A 176 -15.85 -4.22 -12.76
CA ALA A 176 -15.98 -4.11 -14.20
C ALA A 176 -15.40 -5.33 -14.95
N GLY A 177 -14.82 -6.30 -14.24
CA GLY A 177 -14.13 -7.43 -14.86
C GLY A 177 -12.83 -7.03 -15.56
N ALA A 178 -12.31 -5.82 -15.33
CA ALA A 178 -11.10 -5.32 -15.97
C ALA A 178 -9.89 -6.09 -15.46
N ARG A 179 -9.20 -6.77 -16.37
CA ARG A 179 -8.00 -7.57 -16.07
C ARG A 179 -6.75 -6.80 -16.47
N PRO A 180 -5.61 -7.03 -15.79
CA PRO A 180 -4.34 -6.50 -16.26
C PRO A 180 -3.94 -7.14 -17.60
N GLU A 181 -3.32 -6.33 -18.45
CA GLU A 181 -2.83 -6.62 -19.81
C GLU A 181 -1.29 -6.69 -19.81
N TRP A 182 -0.72 -7.53 -18.94
CA TRP A 182 0.72 -7.76 -18.90
C TRP A 182 1.21 -8.47 -20.17
N TRP A 183 2.44 -8.19 -20.60
CA TRP A 183 3.07 -8.87 -21.74
C TRP A 183 4.40 -9.53 -21.37
N GLY A 184 4.77 -10.58 -22.10
CA GLY A 184 5.92 -11.44 -21.80
C GLY A 184 5.53 -12.67 -21.00
#